data_AF-A0A1M3E533-F1
#
_entry.id   AF-A0A1M3E533-F1
#
_cell.length_a   1.000
_cell.length_b   1.000
_cell.length_c   1.000
_cell.angle_alpha   90.00
_cell.angle_beta   90.00
_cell.angle_gamma   90.00
#
_symmetry.space_group_name_H-M   'P 1'
#
loop_
_entity.id
_entity.type
_entity.pdbx_description
1 polymer ?
#
loop_
_entity_poly.entity_id
_entity_poly.type
_entity_poly.pdbx_seq_one_letter_code
_entity_poly.pdbx_strand_id
1 'polypeptide(L)'
;MGKPFTPERLANIRRLRKARRLYKQQPVFAFAILCAEFKDYTYEQFQDDLRIRNKSKRTKNKKSSLVRFGRYFKMIQFLELYRNTGIVDYARQAQKLRSVITKPYRVLVKIEGQYFEYGLDPTIAVKEVERLVYELKKCKTEIEADKMIEHFRSMNRIG
;
A
#
# COMPACT_ATOMS: atom_id res chain seq x y z
N MET A 1 -3.69 -25.47 18.40
CA MET A 1 -4.16 -26.67 17.68
C MET A 1 -5.47 -26.33 16.98
N GLY A 2 -5.52 -26.36 15.65
CA GLY A 2 -6.77 -26.05 14.92
C GLY A 2 -7.83 -27.13 15.14
N LYS A 3 -9.11 -26.77 15.03
CA LYS A 3 -10.22 -27.75 15.11
C LYS A 3 -10.01 -28.88 14.10
N PRO A 4 -10.20 -30.16 14.48
CA PRO A 4 -10.08 -31.28 13.55
C PRO A 4 -11.08 -31.13 12.40
N PHE A 5 -10.71 -31.65 11.22
CA PHE A 5 -11.62 -31.67 10.08
C PHE A 5 -12.82 -32.57 10.37
N THR A 6 -14.00 -32.16 9.90
CA THR A 6 -15.19 -33.02 9.92
C THR A 6 -14.94 -34.28 9.07
N PRO A 7 -15.56 -35.42 9.40
CA PRO A 7 -15.39 -36.68 8.67
C PRO A 7 -15.71 -36.53 7.17
N GLU A 8 -16.79 -35.80 6.84
CA GLU A 8 -17.17 -35.46 5.47
C GLU A 8 -16.07 -34.71 4.72
N ARG A 9 -15.47 -33.72 5.38
CA ARG A 9 -14.39 -32.92 4.79
C ARG A 9 -13.14 -33.75 4.57
N LEU A 10 -12.84 -34.70 5.46
CA LEU A 10 -11.74 -35.65 5.27
C LEU A 10 -12.01 -36.60 4.09
N ALA A 11 -13.23 -37.11 3.96
CA ALA A 11 -13.63 -37.96 2.84
C ALA A 11 -13.46 -37.23 1.49
N ASN A 12 -13.92 -35.98 1.41
CA ASN A 12 -13.76 -35.14 0.21
C ASN A 12 -12.29 -34.88 -0.13
N ILE A 13 -11.44 -34.59 0.86
CA ILE A 13 -10.00 -34.41 0.64
C ILE A 13 -9.35 -35.70 0.15
N ARG A 14 -9.73 -36.85 0.70
CA ARG A 14 -9.19 -38.16 0.29
C ARG A 14 -9.61 -38.49 -1.15
N ARG A 15 -10.89 -38.32 -1.48
CA ARG A 15 -11.43 -38.49 -2.84
C ARG A 15 -10.67 -37.63 -3.85
N LEU A 16 -10.55 -36.32 -3.58
CA LEU A 16 -9.83 -35.37 -4.43
C LEU A 16 -8.38 -35.81 -4.69
N ARG A 17 -7.65 -36.23 -3.64
CA ARG A 17 -6.26 -36.68 -3.76
C ARG A 17 -6.16 -37.96 -4.60
N LYS A 18 -7.08 -38.90 -4.39
CA LYS A 18 -7.13 -40.16 -5.13
C LYS A 18 -7.43 -39.90 -6.61
N ALA A 19 -8.42 -39.06 -6.91
CA ALA A 19 -8.76 -38.67 -8.27
C ALA A 19 -7.56 -38.09 -9.04
N ARG A 20 -6.84 -37.14 -8.43
CA ARG A 20 -5.64 -36.54 -9.03
C ARG A 20 -4.49 -37.55 -9.21
N ARG A 21 -4.32 -38.46 -8.26
CA ARG A 21 -3.28 -39.50 -8.34
C ARG A 21 -3.59 -40.48 -9.46
N LEU A 22 -4.82 -40.99 -9.52
CA LEU A 22 -5.26 -41.91 -10.56
C LEU A 22 -5.18 -41.26 -11.94
N TYR A 23 -5.61 -40.00 -12.07
CA TYR A 23 -5.52 -39.30 -13.34
C TYR A 23 -4.07 -39.13 -13.82
N LYS A 24 -3.12 -38.93 -12.90
CA LYS A 24 -1.68 -38.88 -13.23
C LYS A 24 -1.11 -40.24 -13.66
N GLN A 25 -1.62 -41.35 -13.10
CA GLN A 25 -1.10 -42.69 -13.36
C GLN A 25 -1.76 -43.34 -14.58
N GLN A 26 -3.09 -43.23 -14.68
CA GLN A 26 -3.94 -43.94 -15.63
C GLN A 26 -5.13 -43.05 -16.03
N PRO A 27 -4.90 -41.97 -16.82
CA PRO A 27 -5.90 -40.94 -17.09
C PRO A 27 -7.19 -41.49 -17.71
N VAL A 28 -7.08 -42.46 -18.62
CA VAL A 28 -8.21 -43.05 -19.35
C VAL A 28 -9.14 -43.83 -18.41
N PHE A 29 -8.59 -44.53 -17.43
CA PHE A 29 -9.35 -45.41 -16.52
C PHE A 29 -9.69 -44.74 -15.19
N ALA A 30 -9.09 -43.59 -14.87
CA ALA A 30 -9.21 -42.92 -13.58
C ALA A 30 -10.66 -42.68 -13.16
N PHE A 31 -11.52 -42.28 -14.10
CA PHE A 31 -12.95 -42.06 -13.82
C PHE A 31 -13.68 -43.36 -13.48
N ALA A 32 -13.53 -44.40 -14.29
CA ALA A 32 -14.17 -45.70 -14.07
C ALA A 32 -13.75 -46.34 -12.74
N ILE A 33 -12.47 -46.24 -12.39
CA ILE A 33 -11.94 -46.73 -11.11
C ILE A 33 -12.56 -45.97 -9.92
N LEU A 34 -12.80 -44.66 -10.05
CA LEU A 34 -13.46 -43.87 -9.00
C LEU A 34 -14.94 -44.21 -8.86
N CYS A 35 -15.67 -44.43 -9.96
CA CYS A 35 -17.06 -44.85 -9.92
C CYS A 35 -17.25 -46.24 -9.27
N ALA A 36 -16.27 -47.13 -9.42
CA ALA A 36 -16.28 -48.44 -8.77
C ALA A 36 -16.17 -48.35 -7.23
N GLU A 37 -15.50 -47.30 -6.72
CA GLU A 37 -15.28 -47.10 -5.29
C GLU A 37 -16.32 -46.16 -4.66
N PHE A 38 -16.76 -45.15 -5.40
CA PHE A 38 -17.70 -44.13 -4.95
C PHE A 38 -18.98 -44.22 -5.79
N LYS A 39 -20.01 -44.84 -5.21
CA LYS A 39 -21.28 -45.20 -5.89
C LYS A 39 -22.01 -44.03 -6.55
N ASP A 40 -21.88 -42.82 -6.00
CA ASP A 40 -22.55 -41.60 -6.49
C ASP A 40 -21.57 -40.60 -7.15
N TYR A 41 -20.39 -41.06 -7.57
CA TYR A 41 -19.39 -40.19 -8.16
C TYR A 41 -19.72 -39.87 -9.61
N THR A 42 -20.05 -38.60 -9.87
CA THR A 42 -20.42 -38.13 -11.20
C THR A 42 -19.21 -37.64 -11.98
N TYR A 43 -19.35 -37.62 -13.31
CA TYR A 43 -18.32 -37.10 -14.20
C TYR A 43 -18.03 -35.60 -13.95
N GLU A 44 -19.03 -34.82 -13.58
CA GLU A 44 -18.87 -33.41 -13.21
C GLU A 44 -17.97 -33.24 -11.98
N GLN A 45 -18.16 -34.09 -10.96
CA GLN A 45 -17.31 -34.09 -9.77
C GLN A 45 -15.86 -34.46 -10.11
N PHE A 46 -15.66 -35.38 -11.05
CA PHE A 46 -14.33 -35.75 -11.54
C PHE A 46 -13.63 -34.58 -12.22
N GLN A 47 -14.31 -33.87 -13.11
CA GLN A 47 -13.75 -32.68 -13.75
C GLN A 47 -13.42 -31.57 -12.73
N ASP A 48 -14.30 -31.33 -11.74
CA ASP A 48 -14.05 -30.33 -10.69
C ASP A 48 -12.88 -30.72 -9.78
N ASP A 49 -12.74 -32.00 -9.44
CA ASP A 49 -11.62 -32.51 -8.63
C ASP A 49 -10.26 -32.31 -9.36
N LEU A 50 -10.23 -32.46 -10.69
CA LEU A 50 -9.04 -32.22 -11.51
C LEU A 50 -8.72 -30.75 -11.74
N ARG A 51 -9.70 -29.85 -11.53
CA ARG A 51 -9.50 -28.41 -11.73
C ARG A 51 -8.42 -27.85 -10.81
N ILE A 52 -7.42 -27.20 -11.40
CA ILE A 52 -6.38 -26.49 -10.65
C ILE A 52 -6.98 -25.20 -10.08
N ARG A 53 -7.29 -25.19 -8.78
CA ARG A 53 -7.70 -23.99 -8.06
C ARG A 53 -6.47 -23.24 -7.57
N ASN A 54 -6.01 -22.26 -8.35
CA ASN A 54 -5.05 -21.29 -7.86
C ASN A 54 -5.73 -20.46 -6.77
N LYS A 55 -5.24 -20.53 -5.52
CA LYS A 55 -5.68 -19.59 -4.49
C LYS A 55 -5.31 -18.19 -5.00
N SER A 56 -6.29 -17.29 -5.14
CA SER A 56 -5.97 -15.89 -5.44
C SER A 56 -4.99 -15.42 -4.38
N LYS A 57 -3.83 -14.90 -4.77
CA LYS A 57 -2.89 -14.31 -3.81
C LYS A 57 -3.69 -13.26 -3.03
N ARG A 58 -3.88 -13.47 -1.72
CA ARG A 58 -4.44 -12.44 -0.85
C ARG A 58 -3.47 -11.26 -0.91
N THR A 59 -3.78 -10.26 -1.72
CA THR A 59 -3.20 -8.93 -1.61
C THR A 59 -3.64 -8.45 -0.23
N LYS A 60 -2.83 -8.70 0.80
CA LYS A 60 -2.94 -7.95 2.05
C LYS A 60 -2.97 -6.49 1.62
N ASN A 61 -4.01 -5.75 2.01
CA ASN A 61 -4.12 -4.31 1.83
C ASN A 61 -2.93 -3.63 2.55
N LYS A 62 -1.74 -3.73 1.97
CA LYS A 62 -0.54 -3.09 2.49
C LYS A 62 -0.75 -1.61 2.23
N LYS A 63 -0.92 -0.85 3.32
CA LYS A 63 -0.88 0.60 3.28
C LYS A 63 0.34 1.02 2.45
N SER A 64 0.17 2.01 1.58
CA SER A 64 1.27 2.48 0.74
C SER A 64 2.45 2.87 1.62
N SER A 65 3.68 2.47 1.25
CA SER A 65 4.90 2.89 1.95
C SER A 65 5.08 4.41 1.97
N LEU A 66 4.35 5.14 1.11
CA LEU A 66 4.38 6.58 1.01
C LEU A 66 3.68 7.30 2.17
N VAL A 67 2.87 6.61 2.97
CA VAL A 67 2.13 7.19 4.11
C VAL A 67 3.06 7.86 5.13
N ARG A 68 4.32 7.39 5.22
CA ARG A 68 5.33 7.96 6.13
C ARG A 68 5.80 9.37 5.77
N PHE A 69 5.54 9.84 4.56
CA PHE A 69 6.01 11.16 4.10
C PHE A 69 4.95 12.23 4.35
N GLY A 70 5.36 13.39 4.85
CA GLY A 70 4.42 14.42 5.27
C GLY A 70 3.64 15.08 4.13
N ARG A 71 4.11 14.94 2.87
CA ARG A 71 3.36 15.34 1.66
C ARG A 71 2.19 14.42 1.33
N TYR A 72 2.17 13.19 1.85
CA TYR A 72 1.19 12.19 1.49
C TYR A 72 -0.24 12.63 1.81
N PHE A 73 -0.48 13.13 3.02
CA PHE A 73 -1.82 13.56 3.43
C PHE A 73 -2.36 14.70 2.58
N LYS A 74 -1.53 15.70 2.27
CA LYS A 74 -1.92 16.83 1.41
C LYS A 74 -2.23 16.37 -0.02
N MET A 75 -1.44 15.42 -0.55
CA MET A 75 -1.71 14.81 -1.85
C MET A 75 -3.07 14.09 -1.87
N ILE A 76 -3.39 13.31 -0.82
CA ILE A 76 -4.69 12.63 -0.71
C ILE A 76 -5.84 13.64 -0.64
N GLN A 77 -5.69 14.72 0.13
CA GLN A 77 -6.69 15.80 0.19
C GLN A 77 -6.98 16.40 -1.19
N PHE A 78 -5.94 16.67 -1.99
CA PHE A 78 -6.15 17.16 -3.36
C PHE A 78 -6.82 16.13 -4.27
N LEU A 79 -6.51 14.84 -4.13
CA LEU A 79 -7.20 13.80 -4.89
C LEU A 79 -8.68 13.68 -4.50
N GLU A 80 -9.00 13.84 -3.21
CA GLU A 80 -10.39 13.88 -2.73
C GLU A 80 -11.13 15.12 -3.25
N LEU A 81 -10.52 16.29 -3.19
CA LEU A 81 -11.08 17.52 -3.76
C LEU A 81 -11.32 17.38 -5.27
N TYR A 82 -10.39 16.78 -6.01
CA TYR A 82 -10.58 16.50 -7.44
C TYR A 82 -11.75 15.55 -7.69
N ARG A 83 -11.86 14.46 -6.91
CA ARG A 83 -12.99 13.52 -7.03
C ARG A 83 -14.34 14.19 -6.79
N ASN A 84 -14.39 15.13 -5.85
CA ASN A 84 -15.63 15.81 -5.48
C ASN A 84 -15.99 16.97 -6.42
N THR A 85 -15.00 17.69 -6.94
CA THR A 85 -15.22 18.94 -7.71
C THR A 85 -15.01 18.79 -9.21
N GLY A 86 -14.26 17.78 -9.65
CA GLY A 86 -13.82 17.62 -11.04
C GLY A 86 -12.75 18.63 -11.49
N ILE A 87 -12.28 19.53 -10.62
CA ILE A 87 -11.32 20.59 -10.99
C ILE A 87 -9.92 19.99 -11.18
N VAL A 88 -9.43 20.05 -12.43
CA VAL A 88 -8.15 19.45 -12.86
C VAL A 88 -6.94 20.01 -12.10
N ASP A 89 -7.00 21.25 -11.62
CA ASP A 89 -5.91 21.86 -10.86
C ASP A 89 -5.56 21.06 -9.59
N TYR A 90 -6.55 20.49 -8.90
CA TYR A 90 -6.29 19.66 -7.74
C TYR A 90 -5.57 18.35 -8.13
N ALA A 91 -5.94 17.74 -9.26
CA ALA A 91 -5.22 16.58 -9.77
C ALA A 91 -3.76 16.93 -10.13
N ARG A 92 -3.53 18.09 -10.76
CA ARG A 92 -2.19 18.58 -11.09
C ARG A 92 -1.35 18.84 -9.85
N GLN A 93 -1.92 19.45 -8.81
CA GLN A 93 -1.25 19.68 -7.53
C GLN A 93 -0.91 18.37 -6.82
N ALA A 94 -1.83 17.40 -6.81
CA ALA A 94 -1.57 16.06 -6.28
C ALA A 94 -0.42 15.36 -7.03
N GLN A 95 -0.40 15.44 -8.36
CA GLN A 95 0.66 14.86 -9.18
C GLN A 95 2.02 15.50 -8.90
N LYS A 96 2.06 16.83 -8.74
CA LYS A 96 3.27 17.56 -8.37
C LYS A 96 3.80 17.13 -7.00
N LEU A 97 2.92 16.94 -6.00
CA LEU A 97 3.33 16.41 -4.70
C LEU A 97 3.83 14.98 -4.80
N ARG A 98 3.19 14.14 -5.61
CA ARG A 98 3.58 12.75 -5.84
C ARG A 98 5.00 12.64 -6.40
N SER A 99 5.38 13.50 -7.36
CA SER A 99 6.70 13.45 -8.00
C SER A 99 7.85 13.89 -7.09
N VAL A 100 7.55 14.58 -5.98
CA VAL A 100 8.55 15.06 -5.00
C VAL A 100 8.34 14.50 -3.60
N ILE A 101 7.52 13.46 -3.44
CA ILE A 101 7.05 12.99 -2.14
C ILE A 101 8.20 12.56 -1.20
N THR A 102 9.26 11.98 -1.76
CA THR A 102 10.45 11.51 -1.05
C THR A 102 11.56 12.56 -0.96
N LYS A 103 11.43 13.68 -1.68
CA LYS A 103 12.49 14.70 -1.74
C LYS A 103 12.44 15.57 -0.48
N PRO A 104 13.58 15.94 0.12
CA PRO A 104 13.59 16.88 1.23
C PRO A 104 12.95 18.22 0.82
N TYR A 105 12.39 18.94 1.79
CA TYR A 105 11.94 20.32 1.53
C TYR A 105 13.17 21.23 1.44
N ARG A 106 13.08 22.22 0.56
CA ARG A 106 14.07 23.29 0.42
C ARG A 106 13.32 24.60 0.64
N VAL A 107 13.64 25.28 1.72
CA VAL A 107 13.03 26.57 2.09
C VAL A 107 14.04 27.65 1.77
N LEU A 108 13.68 28.57 0.89
CA LEU A 108 14.49 29.73 0.53
C LEU A 108 13.98 30.95 1.29
N VAL A 109 14.84 31.58 2.07
CA VAL A 109 14.54 32.79 2.84
C VAL A 109 15.37 33.93 2.27
N LYS A 110 14.73 35.07 1.99
CA LYS A 110 15.40 36.27 1.50
C LYS A 110 15.52 37.27 2.64
N ILE A 111 16.74 37.62 3.03
CA ILE A 111 17.04 38.58 4.10
C ILE A 111 18.03 39.60 3.53
N GLU A 112 17.69 40.90 3.59
CA GLU A 112 18.55 42.00 3.13
C GLU A 112 19.13 41.82 1.70
N GLY A 113 18.40 41.14 0.82
CA GLY A 113 18.83 40.89 -0.57
C GLY A 113 19.63 39.60 -0.77
N GLN A 114 20.05 38.92 0.30
CA GLN A 114 20.71 37.62 0.26
C GLN A 114 19.67 36.48 0.38
N TYR A 115 20.00 35.32 -0.19
CA TYR A 115 19.16 34.13 -0.17
C TYR A 115 19.83 33.03 0.65
N PHE A 116 19.11 32.55 1.66
CA PHE A 116 19.51 31.45 2.52
C PHE A 116 18.64 30.24 2.24
N GLU A 117 19.26 29.06 2.14
CA GLU A 117 18.58 27.81 1.83
C GLU A 117 18.63 26.83 3.00
N TYR A 118 17.45 26.38 3.44
CA TYR A 118 17.30 25.41 4.51
C TYR A 118 16.68 24.10 4.00
N GLY A 119 17.41 23.00 4.21
CA GLY A 119 16.91 21.65 3.99
C GLY A 119 16.11 21.12 5.19
N LEU A 120 14.95 20.50 4.92
CA LEU A 120 14.13 19.80 5.92
C LEU A 120 13.76 18.38 5.44
N ASP A 121 13.56 17.48 6.40
CA ASP A 121 13.23 16.08 6.14
C ASP A 121 11.87 15.91 5.40
N PRO A 122 11.77 15.00 4.41
CA PRO A 122 10.53 14.73 3.68
C PRO A 122 9.38 14.13 4.53
N THR A 123 9.67 13.60 5.72
CA THR A 123 8.68 13.02 6.63
C THR A 123 7.86 14.07 7.37
N ILE A 124 8.40 15.29 7.53
CA ILE A 124 7.72 16.39 8.19
C ILE A 124 6.44 16.79 7.44
N ALA A 125 5.36 17.00 8.17
CA ALA A 125 4.06 17.33 7.61
C ALA A 125 4.10 18.66 6.84
N VAL A 126 3.48 18.70 5.65
CA VAL A 126 3.46 19.91 4.81
C VAL A 126 2.93 21.13 5.57
N LYS A 127 1.90 20.94 6.40
CA LYS A 127 1.29 22.01 7.20
C LYS A 127 2.27 22.65 8.17
N GLU A 128 3.21 21.88 8.73
CA GLU A 128 4.22 22.40 9.65
C GLU A 128 5.28 23.20 8.90
N VAL A 129 5.69 22.71 7.72
CA VAL A 129 6.59 23.46 6.83
C VAL A 129 5.93 24.76 6.36
N GLU A 130 4.65 24.75 6.00
CA GLU A 130 3.89 25.95 5.63
C GLU A 130 3.84 26.97 6.77
N ARG A 131 3.66 26.53 8.02
CA ARG A 131 3.71 27.39 9.22
C ARG A 131 5.10 27.99 9.43
N LEU A 132 6.14 27.17 9.35
CA LEU A 132 7.51 27.61 9.47
C LEU A 132 7.86 28.68 8.42
N VAL A 133 7.49 28.46 7.15
CA VAL A 133 7.70 29.43 6.08
C VAL A 133 7.00 30.76 6.37
N TYR A 134 5.79 30.72 6.95
CA TYR A 134 5.07 31.92 7.35
C TYR A 134 5.76 32.68 8.50
N GLU A 135 6.34 31.96 9.46
CA GLU A 135 7.08 32.56 10.58
C GLU A 135 8.43 33.12 10.14
N LEU A 136 9.17 32.40 9.30
CA LEU A 136 10.46 32.84 8.73
C LEU A 136 10.33 34.14 7.93
N LYS A 137 9.16 34.39 7.32
CA LYS A 137 8.89 35.66 6.62
C LYS A 137 8.99 36.88 7.54
N LYS A 138 8.83 36.71 8.86
CA LYS A 138 8.90 37.78 9.86
C LYS A 138 10.32 38.04 10.35
N CYS A 139 11.26 37.12 10.13
CA CYS A 139 12.65 37.25 10.53
C CYS A 139 13.33 38.35 9.72
N LYS A 140 14.12 39.19 10.40
CA LYS A 140 14.87 40.29 9.76
C LYS A 140 16.37 40.01 9.68
N THR A 141 16.86 39.06 10.47
CA THR A 141 18.27 38.70 10.53
C THR A 141 18.46 37.21 10.26
N GLU A 142 19.62 36.85 9.70
CA GLU A 142 20.01 35.46 9.47
C GLU A 142 20.02 34.65 10.79
N ILE A 143 20.53 35.25 11.87
CA ILE A 143 20.63 34.62 13.19
C ILE A 143 19.25 34.24 13.75
N GLU A 144 18.23 35.06 13.54
CA GLU A 144 16.84 34.74 13.94
C GLU A 144 16.30 33.56 13.13
N ALA A 145 16.54 33.55 11.82
CA ALA A 145 16.10 32.48 10.93
C ALA A 145 16.78 31.16 11.30
N ASP A 146 18.09 31.17 11.55
CA ASP A 146 18.86 29.99 11.97
C ASP A 146 18.35 29.40 13.28
N LYS A 147 18.16 30.24 14.30
CA LYS A 147 17.60 29.81 15.59
C LYS A 147 16.22 29.19 15.43
N MET A 148 15.37 29.76 14.57
CA MET A 148 14.03 29.22 14.30
C MET A 148 14.09 27.88 13.59
N ILE A 149 14.99 27.72 12.60
CA ILE A 149 15.21 26.46 11.90
C ILE A 149 15.76 25.39 12.85
N GLU A 150 16.72 25.72 13.71
CA GLU A 150 17.27 24.80 14.69
C GLU A 150 16.22 24.35 15.70
N HIS A 151 15.40 25.28 16.19
CA HIS A 151 14.29 24.97 17.08
C HIS A 151 13.25 24.06 16.40
N PHE A 152 12.93 24.34 15.14
CA PHE A 152 12.03 23.50 14.36
C PHE A 152 12.61 22.09 14.13
N ARG A 153 13.92 21.99 13.88
CA ARG A 153 14.62 20.71 13.70
C ARG A 153 14.66 19.91 15.00
N SER A 154 14.86 20.54 16.15
CA SER A 154 14.90 19.82 17.44
C SER A 154 13.53 19.27 17.82
N MET A 155 12.46 20.02 17.59
CA MET A 155 11.08 19.56 17.83
C MET A 155 10.68 18.39 16.93
N ASN A 156 11.11 18.40 15.66
CA ASN A 156 10.73 17.40 14.67
C ASN A 156 11.73 16.24 14.51
N ARG A 157 12.82 16.23 15.30
CA ARG A 157 13.81 15.14 15.33
C ARG A 157 13.37 13.90 16.11
N ILE A 158 12.17 13.91 16.69
CA ILE A 158 11.61 12.75 17.39
C ILE A 158 10.96 11.85 16.33
N GLY A 159 11.78 10.94 15.79
CA GLY A 159 11.39 9.82 14.93
C GLY A 159 12.26 8.61 15.25
#